data_AF-A0A9E5W9D8-F1
#
_entry.id   AF-A0A9E5W9D8-F1
#
_cell.length_a   1.000
_cell.length_b   1.000
_cell.length_c   1.000
_cell.angle_alpha   90.00
_cell.angle_beta   90.00
_cell.angle_gamma   90.00
#
_symmetry.space_group_name_H-M   'P 1'
#
loop_
_entity.id
_entity.type
_entity.pdbx_description
1 polymer ?
#
loop_
_entity_poly.entity_id
_entity_poly.type
_entity_poly.pdbx_seq_one_letter_code
_entity_poly.pdbx_strand_id
1 'polypeptide(L)' 'MKFYIKQHKYYCSIDLHTRSMYVCILDSKSQVKFHKNIKTSPDALMKAIKPYLDDLVVAHVLPALGSRFL' A
#
# COMPACT_ATOMS: atom_id res chain seq x y z
N MET A 1 -11.99 -19.54 12.76
CA MET A 1 -11.48 -18.27 12.20
C MET A 1 -12.65 -17.33 11.97
N LYS A 2 -12.52 -16.04 12.30
CA LYS A 2 -13.54 -15.02 12.03
C LYS A 2 -13.08 -14.17 10.85
N PHE A 3 -13.94 -13.98 9.85
CA PHE A 3 -13.62 -13.15 8.69
C PHE A 3 -13.68 -11.67 9.04
N TYR A 4 -12.73 -10.90 8.51
CA TYR A 4 -12.73 -9.45 8.61
C TYR A 4 -13.53 -8.87 7.44
N ILE A 5 -14.76 -8.43 7.73
CA ILE A 5 -15.72 -7.95 6.71
C ILE A 5 -15.77 -6.43 6.59
N LYS A 6 -14.99 -5.69 7.39
CA LYS A 6 -14.98 -4.23 7.36
C LYS A 6 -14.21 -3.74 6.13
N GLN A 7 -14.85 -2.85 5.37
CA GLN A 7 -14.22 -2.14 4.26
C GLN A 7 -13.55 -0.86 4.76
N HIS A 8 -12.45 -0.48 4.12
CA HIS A 8 -11.67 0.72 4.42
C HIS A 8 -11.51 1.60 3.18
N LYS A 9 -11.31 2.90 3.38
CA LYS A 9 -11.09 3.85 2.27
C LYS A 9 -9.80 3.55 1.52
N TYR A 10 -8.74 3.13 2.22
CA TYR A 10 -7.42 2.93 1.62
C TYR A 10 -6.77 1.62 2.04
N TYR A 11 -6.09 0.98 1.09
CA TYR A 11 -5.33 -0.24 1.30
C TYR A 11 -3.87 -0.02 0.88
N CYS A 12 -2.94 -0.24 1.80
CA CYS A 12 -1.51 -0.10 1.58
C CYS A 12 -0.84 -1.47 1.48
N SER A 13 -0.29 -1.77 0.32
CA SER A 13 0.61 -2.91 0.09
C SER A 13 2.06 -2.43 0.17
N ILE A 14 2.88 -3.18 0.88
CA ILE A 14 4.31 -2.90 1.05
C ILE A 14 5.08 -4.16 0.66
N ASP A 15 6.00 -4.01 -0.29
CA ASP A 15 7.02 -5.01 -0.59
C ASP A 15 8.38 -4.47 -0.14
N LEU A 16 9.01 -5.19 0.79
CA LEU A 16 10.28 -4.82 1.37
C LEU A 16 11.42 -5.53 0.64
N HIS A 17 12.36 -4.75 0.12
CA HIS A 17 13.65 -5.19 -0.39
C HIS A 17 14.78 -4.56 0.44
N THR A 18 16.01 -5.06 0.26
CA THR A 18 17.17 -4.72 1.12
C THR A 18 17.45 -3.22 1.26
N ARG A 19 17.21 -2.41 0.21
CA ARG A 19 17.47 -0.95 0.22
C ARG A 19 16.28 -0.11 -0.25
N SER A 20 15.31 -0.77 -0.86
CA SER A 20 14.16 -0.18 -1.52
C SER A 20 12.89 -0.90 -1.06
N MET A 21 11.81 -0.16 -0.99
CA MET A 21 10.50 -0.65 -0.61
C MET A 21 9.49 -0.15 -1.64
N TYR A 22 8.74 -1.07 -2.23
CA TYR A 22 7.62 -0.71 -3.08
C TYR A 22 6.40 -0.48 -2.21
N VAL A 23 5.81 0.70 -2.34
CA VAL A 23 4.58 1.06 -1.66
C VAL A 23 3.50 1.31 -2.70
N CYS A 24 2.40 0.58 -2.57
CA CYS A 24 1.21 0.74 -3.38
C CYS A 24 0.02 1.04 -2.47
N ILE A 25 -0.70 2.12 -2.74
CA ILE A 25 -1.92 2.50 -2.02
C ILE A 25 -3.07 2.54 -3.01
N LEU A 26 -4.08 1.74 -2.72
CA LEU A 26 -5.33 1.67 -3.47
C LEU A 26 -6.45 2.34 -2.69
N ASP A 27 -7.44 2.88 -3.39
CA ASP A 27 -8.73 3.21 -2.76
C ASP A 27 -9.65 1.98 -2.67
N SER A 28 -10.81 2.16 -2.03
CA SER A 28 -11.84 1.12 -1.91
C SER A 28 -12.40 0.60 -3.24
N LYS A 29 -12.13 1.29 -4.36
CA LYS A 29 -12.49 0.88 -5.72
C LYS A 29 -11.29 0.29 -6.48
N SER A 30 -10.22 -0.07 -5.77
CA SER A 30 -8.99 -0.63 -6.34
C SER A 30 -8.25 0.30 -7.30
N GLN A 31 -8.48 1.61 -7.23
CA GLN A 31 -7.73 2.59 -8.03
C GLN A 31 -6.42 2.95 -7.33
N VAL A 32 -5.33 2.99 -8.10
CA VAL A 32 -4.01 3.38 -7.58
C VAL A 32 -4.00 4.87 -7.23
N LYS A 33 -3.79 5.18 -5.94
CA LYS A 33 -3.56 6.55 -5.44
C LYS A 33 -2.08 6.86 -5.27
N PHE A 34 -1.29 5.84 -4.94
CA PHE A 34 0.15 5.95 -4.80
C PHE A 34 0.79 4.66 -5.25
N HIS A 35 1.82 4.72 -6.09
CA HIS A 35 2.64 3.56 -6.43
C HIS A 35 4.05 4.03 -6.71
N LYS A 36 4.98 3.78 -5.78
CA LYS A 36 6.38 4.17 -5.91
C LYS A 36 7.31 3.19 -5.21
N ASN A 37 8.49 3.04 -5.80
CA ASN A 37 9.66 2.51 -5.10
C ASN A 37 10.31 3.65 -4.30
N ILE A 38 10.43 3.48 -3.00
CA ILE A 38 11.06 4.44 -2.08
C ILE A 38 12.16 3.78 -1.28
N LYS A 39 13.05 4.56 -0.65
CA LYS A 39 14.05 4.03 0.27
C LYS A 39 13.35 3.29 1.41
N THR A 40 13.90 2.15 1.82
CA THR A 40 13.44 1.42 3.01
C THR A 40 13.80 2.22 4.26
N SER A 41 12.97 3.19 4.64
CA SER A 41 13.07 3.92 5.91
C SER A 41 11.70 4.24 6.51
N PRO A 42 11.56 4.24 7.84
CA PRO A 42 10.31 4.60 8.51
C PRO A 42 9.79 5.98 8.11
N ASP A 43 10.66 6.98 8.04
CA ASP A 43 10.29 8.35 7.65
C ASP A 43 9.74 8.43 6.23
N ALA A 44 10.34 7.67 5.29
CA ALA A 44 9.91 7.64 3.91
C ALA A 44 8.53 6.99 3.78
N LEU A 45 8.31 5.88 4.50
CA LEU A 45 7.01 5.24 4.58
C LEU A 45 5.97 6.19 5.18
N MET A 46 6.28 6.81 6.33
CA MET A 46 5.36 7.71 7.01
C MET A 46 4.96 8.88 6.11
N LYS A 47 5.92 9.48 5.40
CA LYS A 47 5.64 10.56 4.44
C LYS A 47 4.73 10.09 3.29
N ALA A 48 4.89 8.85 2.83
CA ALA A 48 4.06 8.28 1.76
C ALA A 48 2.62 7.99 2.22
N ILE A 49 2.45 7.44 3.43
CA ILE A 49 1.13 7.04 3.95
C ILE A 49 0.36 8.18 4.64
N LYS A 50 1.04 9.24 5.09
CA LYS A 50 0.46 10.36 5.85
C LYS A 50 -0.85 10.91 5.26
N PRO A 51 -0.98 11.10 3.93
CA PRO A 51 -2.23 11.60 3.33
C PRO A 51 -3.43 10.65 3.46
N TYR A 52 -3.20 9.37 3.80
CA TYR A 52 -4.19 8.30 3.77
C TYR A 52 -4.52 7.73 5.16
N LEU A 53 -3.85 8.21 6.22
CA LEU A 53 -3.92 7.64 7.58
C LEU A 53 -5.32 7.61 8.22
N ASP A 54 -6.25 8.44 7.75
CA ASP A 54 -7.62 8.53 8.28
C ASP A 54 -8.33 7.16 8.31
N ASP A 55 -8.12 6.33 7.28
CA ASP A 55 -8.72 5.00 7.17
C ASP A 55 -7.89 4.09 6.25
N LEU A 56 -6.61 3.93 6.63
CA LEU A 56 -5.64 3.07 5.94
C LEU A 56 -5.53 1.71 6.62
N VAL A 57 -5.59 0.65 5.83
CA VAL A 57 -5.19 -0.70 6.27
C VAL A 57 -3.95 -1.14 5.52
N VAL A 58 -2.99 -1.70 6.25
CA VAL A 58 -1.87 -2.40 5.63
C VAL A 58 -2.32 -3.83 5.34
N ALA A 59 -2.38 -4.16 4.05
CA ALA A 59 -2.80 -5.47 3.57
C ALA A 59 -2.04 -5.81 2.30
N HIS A 60 -1.76 -7.09 2.08
CA HIS A 60 -1.26 -7.53 0.79
C HIS A 60 -2.41 -7.52 -0.22
N VAL A 61 -2.50 -6.44 -1.01
CA VAL A 61 -3.44 -6.33 -2.13
C VAL A 61 -2.63 -6.31 -3.41
N LEU A 62 -2.83 -7.33 -4.26
CA LEU A 62 -2.30 -7.35 -5.63
C LEU A 62 -3.21 -6.48 -6.49
N PRO A 63 -2.72 -5.35 -7.04
CA PRO A 63 -3.44 -4.68 -8.11
C PRO A 63 -3.51 -5.64 -9.30
N ALA A 64 -4.66 -5.73 -9.96
CA ALA A 64 -4.82 -6.44 -11.23
C ALA A 64 -4.10 -5.72 -12.41
N LEU A 65 -2.97 -5.06 -12.13
CA LEU A 65 -2.11 -4.42 -13.11
C LEU A 65 -1.16 -5.49 -13.65
N GLY A 66 -1.48 -6.00 -14.84
CA GLY A 66 -0.72 -7.02 -15.56
C GLY A 66 0.67 -6.60 -16.03
N SER A 67 1.43 -5.78 -15.29
CA SER A 67 2.84 -5.52 -15.59
C SER A 67 3.62 -4.93 -14.41
N ARG A 68 4.75 -5.57 -14.12
CA ARG A 68 5.93 -5.10 -13.35
C ARG A 68 5.75 -4.91 -11.84
N PHE A 69 5.78 -6.05 -11.15
CA PHE A 69 6.26 -6.15 -9.76
C PHE A 69 7.68 -6.76 -9.70
N LEU A 70 8.51 -6.46 -10.71
CA LEU A 70 9.95 -6.76 -10.76
C LEU A 70 10.70 -5.46 -11.06
#